data_AF-A0A6C0IAK9-F1
#
_entry.id   AF-A0A6C0IAK9-F1
#
_cell.length_a   1.000
_cell.length_b   1.000
_cell.length_c   1.000
_cell.angle_alpha   90.00
_cell.angle_beta   90.00
_cell.angle_gamma   90.00
#
_symmetry.space_group_name_H-M   'P 1'
#
loop_
_entity.id
_entity.type
_entity.pdbx_description
1 polymer ?
#
loop_
_entity_poly.entity_id
_entity_poly.type
_entity_poly.pdbx_seq_one_letter_code
_entity_poly.pdbx_strand_id
1 'polypeptide(L)'
;MATTTNTHILSGPPGNVELSIPIQALEIGKVHLSSLQILPERNPKPGVENRPIAPLSYVDSGVTLPCLSILLPSLKITRWDPATGRLDLDLSNFQYVYTKLNTLQEYIISTVYMQQASWLGRSDLDHDTVRLLLQPLISHNTLTLFLHGPNPSLKIAGRAWLWNKGKWSRGSKVSSFVIGKEARICVRLHGLCLVNNKGDAVSRFRIQHQVISALMN
;
A
#
# COMPACT_ATOMS: atom_id res chain seq x y z
N MET A 1 -25.70 -24.18 -1.39
CA MET A 1 -25.04 -23.45 -0.29
C MET A 1 -24.41 -22.21 -0.89
N ALA A 2 -24.94 -21.02 -0.60
CA ALA A 2 -24.39 -19.76 -1.12
C ALA A 2 -23.28 -19.30 -0.17
N THR A 3 -22.05 -19.28 -0.66
CA THR A 3 -20.89 -18.68 0.01
C THR A 3 -21.03 -17.17 -0.07
N THR A 4 -21.47 -16.54 1.02
CA THR A 4 -21.54 -15.09 1.15
C THR A 4 -20.13 -14.52 1.04
N THR A 5 -19.86 -13.80 -0.05
CA THR A 5 -18.56 -13.17 -0.31
C THR A 5 -18.38 -12.01 0.69
N ASN A 6 -17.42 -12.15 1.62
CA ASN A 6 -17.11 -11.15 2.66
C ASN A 6 -16.36 -9.92 2.10
N THR A 7 -16.90 -9.26 1.07
CA THR A 7 -16.42 -7.97 0.60
C THR A 7 -17.15 -6.86 1.33
N HIS A 8 -16.47 -6.19 2.27
CA HIS A 8 -17.01 -4.98 2.89
C HIS A 8 -16.63 -3.77 2.05
N ILE A 9 -17.65 -3.06 1.59
CA ILE A 9 -17.52 -1.74 0.98
C ILE A 9 -17.42 -0.73 2.14
N LEU A 10 -16.25 -0.11 2.34
CA LEU A 10 -16.28 1.22 2.91
C LEU A 10 -16.95 2.11 1.86
N SER A 11 -18.16 2.58 2.17
CA SER A 11 -18.80 3.59 1.33
C SER A 11 -17.89 4.81 1.34
N GLY A 12 -17.15 5.01 0.26
CA GLY A 12 -16.38 6.22 0.06
C GLY A 12 -17.31 7.45 0.02
N PRO A 13 -16.78 8.62 -0.32
CA PRO A 13 -17.63 9.76 -0.65
C PRO A 13 -18.64 9.36 -1.72
N PRO A 14 -19.82 10.00 -1.75
CA PRO A 14 -20.85 9.69 -2.74
C PRO A 14 -20.26 9.68 -4.16
N GLY A 15 -20.34 8.53 -4.85
CA GLY A 15 -19.85 8.33 -6.21
C GLY A 15 -18.49 7.65 -6.38
N ASN A 16 -17.75 7.32 -5.32
CA ASN A 16 -16.51 6.51 -5.40
C ASN A 16 -16.60 5.27 -4.50
N VAL A 17 -17.03 4.15 -5.09
CA VAL A 17 -17.02 2.85 -4.42
C VAL A 17 -15.75 2.12 -4.80
N GLU A 18 -14.85 1.94 -3.85
CA GLU A 18 -13.69 1.05 -3.98
C GLU A 18 -14.04 -0.29 -3.34
N LEU A 19 -13.87 -1.39 -4.09
CA LEU A 19 -13.99 -2.71 -3.49
C LEU A 19 -12.71 -3.01 -2.69
N SER A 20 -12.87 -3.32 -1.41
CA SER A 20 -11.76 -3.65 -0.52
C SER A 20 -12.00 -4.97 0.20
N ILE A 21 -10.92 -5.72 0.41
CA ILE A 21 -10.92 -6.97 1.17
C ILE A 21 -10.58 -6.63 2.63
N PRO A 22 -11.43 -6.96 3.61
CA PRO A 22 -11.05 -6.88 5.02
C PRO A 22 -9.79 -7.69 5.25
N ILE A 23 -8.81 -7.14 5.96
CA ILE A 23 -7.55 -7.85 6.21
C ILE A 23 -7.76 -9.24 6.83
N GLN A 24 -8.82 -9.43 7.63
CA GLN A 24 -9.19 -10.73 8.21
C GLN A 24 -9.48 -11.78 7.12
N ALA A 25 -10.16 -11.38 6.05
CA ALA A 25 -10.54 -12.23 4.92
C ALA A 25 -9.45 -12.35 3.84
N LEU A 26 -8.37 -11.57 3.92
CA LEU A 26 -7.29 -11.62 2.94
C LEU A 26 -6.54 -12.95 3.00
N GLU A 27 -6.56 -13.71 1.92
CA GLU A 27 -5.76 -14.92 1.74
C GLU A 27 -4.55 -14.62 0.85
N ILE A 28 -3.33 -14.79 1.37
CA ILE A 28 -2.11 -14.44 0.63
C ILE A 28 -1.91 -15.35 -0.59
N GLY A 29 -2.35 -16.61 -0.54
CA GLY A 29 -2.29 -17.52 -1.69
C GLY A 29 -3.14 -17.10 -2.90
N LYS A 30 -4.07 -16.16 -2.70
CA LYS A 30 -4.90 -15.55 -3.76
C LYS A 30 -4.32 -14.23 -4.28
N VAL A 31 -3.20 -13.78 -3.72
CA VAL A 31 -2.48 -12.59 -4.19
C VAL A 31 -1.50 -13.00 -5.27
N HIS A 32 -1.50 -12.27 -6.38
CA HIS A 32 -0.60 -12.52 -7.50
C HIS A 32 0.23 -11.27 -7.79
N LEU A 33 1.55 -11.45 -7.85
CA LEU A 33 2.51 -10.45 -8.32
C LEU A 33 2.89 -10.75 -9.77
N SER A 34 2.48 -9.90 -10.71
CA SER A 34 2.77 -10.07 -12.14
C SER A 34 4.22 -9.66 -12.47
N SER A 35 4.67 -9.96 -13.69
CA SER A 35 5.99 -9.54 -14.18
C SER A 35 6.16 -8.01 -14.17
N LEU A 36 7.41 -7.55 -14.05
CA LEU A 36 7.74 -6.13 -14.21
C LEU A 36 7.31 -5.62 -15.59
N GLN A 37 6.58 -4.52 -15.58
CA GLN A 37 6.16 -3.82 -16.78
C GLN A 37 6.36 -2.31 -16.61
N ILE A 38 6.71 -1.63 -17.70
CA ILE A 38 6.74 -0.18 -17.74
C ILE A 38 5.32 0.28 -18.04
N LEU A 39 4.59 0.71 -17.01
CA LEU A 39 3.25 1.25 -17.21
C LEU A 39 3.35 2.65 -17.83
N PRO A 40 2.59 2.94 -18.90
CA PRO A 40 2.49 4.30 -19.41
C PRO A 40 1.83 5.19 -18.36
N GLU A 41 2.54 6.22 -17.87
CA GLU A 41 1.91 7.23 -17.01
C GLU A 41 0.77 7.93 -17.78
N ARG A 42 -0.41 8.06 -17.16
CA ARG A 42 -1.55 8.79 -17.75
C ARG A 42 -1.25 10.27 -18.01
N ASN A 43 -0.23 10.84 -17.37
CA ASN A 43 0.24 12.21 -17.52
C ASN A 43 1.76 12.25 -17.26
N PRO A 44 2.59 11.82 -18.24
CA PRO A 44 4.03 11.78 -18.06
C PRO A 44 4.54 13.20 -17.80
N LYS A 45 5.19 13.41 -16.66
CA LYS A 45 5.84 14.69 -16.41
C LYS A 45 7.13 14.76 -17.26
N PRO A 46 7.40 15.87 -17.96
CA PRO A 46 8.63 16.04 -18.71
C PRO A 46 9.84 15.77 -17.80
N GLY A 47 10.72 14.86 -18.20
CA GLY A 47 11.92 14.48 -17.44
C GLY A 47 11.71 13.47 -16.30
N VAL A 48 10.51 12.90 -16.12
CA VAL A 48 10.26 11.80 -15.18
C VAL A 48 10.17 10.49 -15.97
N GLU A 49 11.16 9.61 -15.77
CA GLU A 49 11.15 8.28 -16.36
C GLU A 49 10.06 7.40 -15.73
N ASN A 50 9.33 6.66 -16.58
CA ASN A 50 8.35 5.69 -16.12
C ASN A 50 9.06 4.59 -15.33
N ARG A 51 8.63 4.38 -14.08
CA ARG A 51 9.22 3.36 -13.21
C ARG A 51 8.60 2.00 -13.50
N PRO A 52 9.40 0.94 -13.72
CA PRO A 52 8.88 -0.41 -13.81
C PRO A 52 8.09 -0.78 -12.55
N ILE A 53 6.95 -1.43 -12.75
CA ILE A 53 6.12 -1.95 -11.67
C ILE A 53 5.66 -3.36 -11.99
N ALA A 54 5.68 -4.22 -10.99
CA ALA A 54 5.10 -5.56 -11.00
C ALA A 54 3.74 -5.44 -10.28
N PRO A 55 2.60 -5.42 -10.99
CA PRO A 55 1.30 -5.24 -10.36
C PRO A 55 0.96 -6.33 -9.35
N LEU A 56 0.29 -5.92 -8.27
CA LEU A 56 -0.37 -6.85 -7.35
C LEU A 56 -1.84 -6.95 -7.73
N SER A 57 -2.35 -8.18 -7.82
CA SER A 57 -3.77 -8.47 -8.04
C SER A 57 -4.26 -9.48 -7.01
N TYR A 58 -5.57 -9.59 -6.86
CA TYR A 58 -6.20 -10.61 -6.03
C TYR A 58 -7.17 -11.42 -6.88
N VAL A 59 -7.01 -12.73 -6.90
CA VAL A 59 -7.82 -13.65 -7.70
C VAL A 59 -8.42 -14.70 -6.79
N ASP A 60 -9.75 -14.73 -6.76
CA ASP A 60 -10.55 -15.77 -6.11
C ASP A 60 -11.49 -16.38 -7.14
N SER A 61 -12.03 -17.55 -6.81
CA SER A 61 -12.98 -18.35 -7.60
C SER A 61 -14.15 -17.57 -8.23
N GLY A 62 -14.54 -16.42 -7.66
CA GLY A 62 -15.62 -15.58 -8.19
C GLY A 62 -15.28 -14.09 -8.35
N VAL A 63 -14.03 -13.66 -8.05
CA VAL A 63 -13.66 -12.25 -8.15
C VAL A 63 -12.20 -12.08 -8.59
N THR A 64 -11.97 -11.18 -9.52
CA THR A 64 -10.62 -10.74 -9.90
C THR A 64 -10.51 -9.26 -9.66
N LEU A 65 -9.62 -8.87 -8.74
CA LEU A 65 -9.31 -7.47 -8.48
C LEU A 65 -7.97 -7.15 -9.16
N PRO A 66 -7.95 -6.18 -10.09
CA PRO A 66 -6.72 -5.79 -10.78
C PRO A 66 -5.71 -5.07 -9.86
N CYS A 67 -6.12 -4.75 -8.63
CA CYS A 67 -5.29 -4.21 -7.57
C CYS A 67 -5.71 -4.80 -6.22
N LEU A 68 -4.77 -4.87 -5.27
CA LEU A 68 -5.04 -5.38 -3.95
C LEU A 68 -5.46 -4.24 -3.01
N SER A 69 -6.77 -4.02 -2.87
CA SER A 69 -7.33 -3.06 -1.92
C SER A 69 -7.68 -3.76 -0.61
N ILE A 70 -7.08 -3.31 0.49
CA ILE A 70 -7.19 -3.91 1.82
C ILE A 70 -7.83 -2.90 2.78
N LEU A 71 -8.82 -3.37 3.54
CA LEU A 71 -9.41 -2.65 4.65
C LEU A 71 -8.82 -3.12 5.98
N LEU A 72 -8.09 -2.24 6.64
CA LEU A 72 -7.50 -2.49 7.96
C LEU A 72 -8.57 -2.30 9.06
N PRO A 73 -8.37 -2.88 10.27
CA PRO A 73 -9.12 -2.47 11.46
C PRO A 73 -8.75 -1.03 11.84
N SER A 74 -9.42 -0.50 12.87
CA SER A 74 -8.98 0.76 13.51
C SER A 74 -7.63 0.53 14.17
N LEU A 75 -6.61 1.24 13.71
CA LEU A 75 -5.25 1.17 14.23
C LEU A 75 -4.87 2.48 14.90
N LYS A 76 -4.11 2.41 15.98
CA LYS A 76 -3.62 3.58 16.71
C LYS A 76 -2.55 4.32 15.90
N ILE A 77 -2.69 5.63 15.76
CA ILE A 77 -1.73 6.49 15.08
C ILE A 77 -0.55 6.74 16.01
N THR A 78 0.65 6.36 15.60
CA THR A 78 1.88 6.59 16.38
C THR A 78 2.66 7.79 15.87
N ARG A 79 2.57 8.08 14.56
CA ARG A 79 3.22 9.23 13.94
C ARG A 79 2.38 9.77 12.79
N TRP A 80 2.35 11.10 12.67
CA TRP A 80 1.82 11.80 11.50
C TRP A 80 2.80 12.90 11.11
N ASP A 81 3.26 12.88 9.87
CA ASP A 81 4.06 13.94 9.27
C ASP A 81 3.33 14.51 8.05
N PRO A 82 2.68 15.68 8.17
CA PRO A 82 1.94 16.29 7.09
C PRO A 82 2.82 16.86 5.98
N ALA A 83 4.12 17.08 6.21
CA ALA A 83 5.03 17.58 5.19
C ALA A 83 5.39 16.47 4.19
N THR A 84 5.64 15.26 4.69
CA THR A 84 5.95 14.09 3.85
C THR A 84 4.72 13.24 3.51
N GLY A 85 3.61 13.43 4.23
CA GLY A 85 2.42 12.59 4.17
C GLY A 85 2.61 11.23 4.85
N ARG A 86 3.66 11.05 5.66
CA ARG A 86 3.95 9.79 6.35
C ARG A 86 3.00 9.59 7.54
N LEU A 87 2.36 8.42 7.58
CA LEU A 87 1.46 7.98 8.64
C LEU A 87 1.95 6.63 9.17
N ASP A 88 2.31 6.59 10.45
CA ASP A 88 2.72 5.36 11.12
C ASP A 88 1.59 4.88 12.04
N LEU A 89 1.28 3.58 11.96
CA LEU A 89 0.18 2.93 12.67
C LEU A 89 0.72 1.77 13.52
N ASP A 90 0.25 1.65 14.75
CA ASP A 90 0.64 0.60 15.70
C ASP A 90 -0.10 -0.71 15.38
N LEU A 91 0.66 -1.80 15.29
CA LEU A 91 0.19 -3.16 15.09
C LEU A 91 0.30 -4.03 16.35
N SER A 92 0.84 -3.51 17.46
CA SER A 92 1.17 -4.31 18.65
C SER A 92 -0.03 -5.09 19.21
N ASN A 93 -1.22 -4.48 19.15
CA ASN A 93 -2.50 -5.08 19.59
C ASN A 93 -3.21 -5.91 18.50
N PHE A 94 -2.66 -5.96 17.29
CA PHE A 94 -3.28 -6.56 16.11
C PHE A 94 -2.33 -7.57 15.45
N GLN A 95 -1.88 -8.56 16.21
CA GLN A 95 -0.92 -9.57 15.75
C GLN A 95 -1.35 -10.27 14.46
N TYR A 96 -2.64 -10.57 14.28
CA TYR A 96 -3.15 -11.15 13.04
C TYR A 96 -2.94 -10.25 11.81
N VAL A 97 -3.00 -8.91 11.97
CA VAL A 97 -2.74 -7.94 10.91
C VAL A 97 -1.26 -7.94 10.58
N TYR A 98 -0.41 -7.89 11.63
CA TYR A 98 1.04 -7.98 11.49
C TYR A 98 1.44 -9.24 10.73
N THR A 99 0.97 -10.42 11.17
CA THR A 99 1.28 -11.70 10.52
C THR A 99 0.87 -11.70 9.05
N LYS A 100 -0.37 -11.32 8.70
CA LYS A 100 -0.82 -11.34 7.30
C LYS A 100 -0.01 -10.41 6.40
N LEU A 101 0.24 -9.18 6.86
CA LEU A 101 1.00 -8.22 6.07
C LEU A 101 2.49 -8.59 6.00
N ASN A 102 3.07 -9.19 7.05
CA ASN A 102 4.42 -9.72 7.00
C ASN A 102 4.53 -10.92 6.05
N THR A 103 3.56 -11.85 6.07
CA THR A 103 3.47 -12.95 5.10
C THR A 103 3.35 -12.43 3.67
N LEU A 104 2.60 -11.35 3.44
CA LEU A 104 2.56 -10.68 2.13
C LEU A 104 3.93 -10.14 1.71
N GLN A 105 4.67 -9.51 2.62
CA GLN A 105 6.03 -9.02 2.33
C GLN A 105 6.98 -10.17 1.99
N GLU A 106 6.97 -11.25 2.77
CA GLU A 106 7.84 -12.42 2.51
C GLU A 106 7.46 -13.09 1.18
N TYR A 107 6.17 -13.21 0.84
CA TYR A 107 5.74 -13.66 -0.48
C TYR A 107 6.32 -12.80 -1.62
N ILE A 108 6.30 -11.47 -1.47
CA ILE A 108 6.89 -10.54 -2.44
C ILE A 108 8.41 -10.74 -2.53
N ILE A 109 9.11 -10.85 -1.40
CA ILE A 109 10.56 -11.07 -1.35
C ILE A 109 10.93 -12.37 -2.06
N SER A 110 10.25 -13.48 -1.74
CA SER A 110 10.50 -14.77 -2.38
C SER A 110 10.22 -14.71 -3.88
N THR A 111 9.18 -13.97 -4.32
CA THR A 111 8.90 -13.79 -5.75
C THR A 111 10.03 -13.02 -6.44
N VAL A 112 10.54 -11.94 -5.83
CA VAL A 112 11.70 -11.19 -6.35
C VAL A 112 12.93 -12.09 -6.42
N TYR A 113 13.19 -12.87 -5.38
CA TYR A 113 14.31 -13.81 -5.34
C TYR A 113 14.24 -14.84 -6.48
N MET A 114 13.05 -15.37 -6.78
CA MET A 114 12.84 -16.29 -7.90
C MET A 114 12.97 -15.59 -9.27
N GLN A 115 12.65 -14.30 -9.34
CA GLN A 115 12.66 -13.50 -10.58
C GLN A 115 13.91 -12.62 -10.75
N GLN A 116 14.91 -12.73 -9.86
CA GLN A 116 16.04 -11.80 -9.84
C GLN A 116 16.78 -11.71 -11.18
N ALA A 117 16.90 -12.83 -11.91
CA ALA A 117 17.58 -12.84 -13.21
C ALA A 117 16.86 -11.96 -14.24
N SER A 118 15.52 -12.02 -14.28
CA SER A 118 14.72 -11.24 -15.22
C SER A 118 14.49 -9.80 -14.74
N TRP A 119 14.39 -9.58 -13.43
CA TRP A 119 14.04 -8.26 -12.87
C TRP A 119 15.24 -7.38 -12.56
N LEU A 120 16.38 -7.99 -12.19
CA LEU A 120 17.59 -7.30 -11.77
C LEU A 120 18.78 -7.54 -12.69
N GLY A 121 18.66 -8.47 -13.66
CA GLY A 121 19.80 -8.89 -14.48
C GLY A 121 20.88 -9.64 -13.69
N ARG A 122 20.52 -10.19 -12.52
CA ARG A 122 21.43 -10.87 -11.58
C ARG A 122 20.80 -12.16 -11.07
N SER A 123 21.59 -13.19 -10.85
CA SER A 123 21.12 -14.49 -10.33
C SER A 123 21.91 -14.98 -9.12
N ASP A 124 22.76 -14.12 -8.58
CA ASP A 124 23.73 -14.41 -7.54
C ASP A 124 23.33 -13.85 -6.16
N LEU A 125 22.19 -13.17 -6.07
CA LEU A 125 21.71 -12.62 -4.81
C LEU A 125 21.08 -13.73 -3.97
N ASP A 126 21.49 -13.81 -2.71
CA ASP A 126 20.81 -14.62 -1.71
C ASP A 126 19.49 -13.96 -1.24
N HIS A 127 18.68 -14.74 -0.53
CA HIS A 127 17.35 -14.30 -0.09
C HIS A 127 17.41 -13.12 0.89
N ASP A 128 18.45 -13.05 1.73
CA ASP A 128 18.61 -11.98 2.71
C ASP A 128 19.02 -10.67 2.04
N THR A 129 19.88 -10.72 1.03
CA THR A 129 20.25 -9.57 0.21
C THR A 129 19.03 -9.03 -0.53
N VAL A 130 18.21 -9.90 -1.13
CA VAL A 130 16.94 -9.49 -1.76
C VAL A 130 16.00 -8.83 -0.76
N ARG A 131 15.91 -9.36 0.47
CA ARG A 131 15.11 -8.73 1.55
C ARG A 131 15.58 -7.30 1.84
N LEU A 132 16.88 -7.05 1.86
CA LEU A 132 17.46 -5.71 2.08
C LEU A 132 17.18 -4.73 0.93
N LEU A 133 16.89 -5.22 -0.28
CA LEU A 133 16.49 -4.37 -1.41
C LEU A 133 15.06 -3.85 -1.26
N LEU A 134 14.21 -4.53 -0.49
CA LEU A 134 12.82 -4.13 -0.28
C LEU A 134 12.73 -3.06 0.80
N GLN A 135 12.14 -1.91 0.47
CA GLN A 135 11.65 -0.97 1.46
C GLN A 135 10.40 -1.58 2.13
N PRO A 136 10.46 -1.96 3.41
CA PRO A 136 9.37 -2.66 4.05
C PRO A 136 8.18 -1.70 4.28
N LEU A 137 6.97 -2.25 4.14
CA LEU A 137 5.72 -1.59 4.54
C LEU A 137 5.53 -1.64 6.07
N ILE A 138 6.04 -2.71 6.68
CA ILE A 138 6.03 -2.98 8.12
C ILE A 138 7.45 -3.16 8.63
N SER A 139 7.77 -2.43 9.69
CA SER A 139 8.99 -2.64 10.46
C SER A 139 8.64 -2.74 11.94
N HIS A 140 9.13 -3.79 12.60
CA HIS A 140 8.74 -4.13 13.97
C HIS A 140 7.21 -4.25 14.06
N ASN A 141 6.55 -3.50 14.96
CA ASN A 141 5.09 -3.46 15.08
C ASN A 141 4.48 -2.19 14.44
N THR A 142 5.15 -1.59 13.46
CA THR A 142 4.70 -0.35 12.84
C THR A 142 4.42 -0.53 11.37
N LEU A 143 3.18 -0.26 10.96
CA LEU A 143 2.79 -0.10 9.56
C LEU A 143 3.03 1.36 9.12
N THR A 144 3.87 1.56 8.12
CA THR A 144 4.16 2.90 7.56
C THR A 144 3.43 3.08 6.23
N LEU A 145 2.54 4.08 6.16
CA LEU A 145 1.83 4.47 4.94
C LEU A 145 2.21 5.89 4.53
N PHE A 146 2.12 6.18 3.23
CA PHE A 146 2.34 7.51 2.69
C PHE A 146 1.09 8.00 1.95
N LEU A 147 0.57 9.14 2.41
CA LEU A 147 -0.49 9.87 1.75
C LEU A 147 0.14 10.72 0.62
N HIS A 148 0.44 10.07 -0.50
CA HIS A 148 1.13 10.69 -1.62
C HIS A 148 0.32 11.81 -2.31
N GLY A 149 1.01 12.92 -2.56
CA GLY A 149 0.55 14.03 -3.41
C GLY A 149 0.50 15.34 -2.64
N PRO A 150 1.54 16.19 -2.70
CA PRO A 150 1.37 17.57 -2.28
C PRO A 150 0.39 18.23 -3.25
N ASN A 151 -0.60 18.93 -2.71
CA ASN A 151 -1.16 20.10 -3.39
C ASN A 151 -0.44 21.31 -2.78
N PRO A 152 0.66 21.79 -3.40
CA PRO A 152 1.48 22.87 -2.83
C PRO A 152 0.66 24.14 -2.60
N SER A 153 -0.31 24.40 -3.49
CA SER A 153 -1.23 25.53 -3.39
C SER A 153 -2.20 25.44 -2.21
N LEU A 154 -2.55 24.23 -1.74
CA LEU A 154 -3.54 24.05 -0.67
C LEU A 154 -2.93 23.66 0.68
N LYS A 155 -1.61 23.40 0.77
CA LYS A 155 -0.96 22.82 1.96
C LYS A 155 -1.64 21.52 2.42
N ILE A 156 -2.13 20.74 1.47
CA ILE A 156 -2.81 19.45 1.69
C ILE A 156 -1.88 18.34 1.18
N ALA A 157 -1.72 17.29 1.98
CA ALA A 157 -1.02 16.08 1.60
C ALA A 157 -2.03 14.99 1.21
N GLY A 158 -1.77 14.29 0.11
CA GLY A 158 -2.54 13.11 -0.27
C GLY A 158 -3.80 13.39 -1.07
N ARG A 159 -4.29 12.32 -1.71
CA ARG A 159 -5.58 12.29 -2.42
C ARG A 159 -6.65 11.49 -1.66
N ALA A 160 -6.32 11.00 -0.47
CA ALA A 160 -7.18 10.17 0.36
C ALA A 160 -8.44 10.94 0.79
N TRP A 161 -9.54 10.21 0.91
CA TRP A 161 -10.77 10.73 1.50
C TRP A 161 -10.80 10.50 3.00
N LEU A 162 -11.04 11.55 3.77
CA LEU A 162 -11.05 11.51 5.22
C LEU A 162 -12.47 11.72 5.73
N TRP A 163 -13.00 10.77 6.49
CA TRP A 163 -14.24 10.94 7.23
C TRP A 163 -13.93 11.36 8.66
N ASN A 164 -14.49 12.50 9.06
CA ASN A 164 -14.36 13.01 10.43
C ASN A 164 -15.64 13.77 10.80
N LYS A 165 -16.18 13.52 11.99
CA LYS A 165 -17.38 14.20 12.54
C LYS A 165 -18.55 14.29 11.55
N GLY A 166 -18.87 13.19 10.87
CA GLY A 166 -20.02 13.12 9.96
C GLY A 166 -19.80 13.73 8.57
N LYS A 167 -18.57 14.12 8.22
CA LYS A 167 -18.27 14.77 6.94
C LYS A 167 -17.07 14.15 6.24
N TRP A 168 -17.22 13.90 4.94
CA TRP A 168 -16.11 13.59 4.03
C TRP A 168 -15.36 14.85 3.65
N SER A 169 -14.03 14.77 3.68
CA SER A 169 -13.12 15.80 3.18
C SER A 169 -12.02 15.15 2.34
N ARG A 170 -11.49 15.88 1.35
CA ARG A 170 -10.44 15.36 0.47
C ARG A 170 -9.08 15.87 0.90
N GLY A 171 -8.13 14.95 1.00
CA GLY A 171 -6.75 15.20 1.37
C GLY A 171 -6.57 15.47 2.86
N SER A 172 -5.33 15.28 3.31
CA SER A 172 -4.93 15.43 4.71
C SER A 172 -4.31 16.79 4.99
N LYS A 173 -4.67 17.35 6.13
CA LYS A 173 -4.15 18.58 6.72
C LYS A 173 -3.22 18.21 7.87
N VAL A 174 -2.49 19.21 8.37
CA VAL A 174 -1.67 19.08 9.59
C VAL A 174 -2.47 18.45 10.74
N SER A 175 -3.73 18.86 10.92
CA SER A 175 -4.61 18.37 11.99
C SER A 175 -5.44 17.14 11.63
N SER A 176 -5.21 16.50 10.47
CA SER A 176 -6.05 15.37 10.03
C SER A 176 -5.88 14.12 10.88
N PHE A 177 -4.67 13.87 11.38
CA PHE A 177 -4.34 12.70 12.17
C PHE A 177 -3.80 13.15 13.53
N VAL A 178 -4.41 12.63 14.59
CA VAL A 178 -4.02 12.94 15.97
C VAL A 178 -3.32 11.72 16.54
N ILE A 179 -2.07 11.89 16.96
CA ILE A 179 -1.28 10.83 17.60
C ILE A 179 -2.03 10.29 18.82
N GLY A 180 -2.06 8.98 18.96
CA GLY A 180 -2.77 8.27 20.02
C GLY A 180 -4.24 7.98 19.73
N LYS A 181 -4.85 8.62 18.72
CA LYS A 181 -6.19 8.28 18.23
C LYS A 181 -6.13 7.11 17.25
N GLU A 182 -7.28 6.53 16.98
CA GLU A 182 -7.40 5.41 16.05
C GLU A 182 -7.93 5.89 14.70
N ALA A 183 -7.47 5.22 13.64
CA ALA A 183 -8.00 5.41 12.31
C ALA A 183 -8.18 4.06 11.61
N ARG A 184 -9.31 3.90 10.93
CA ARG A 184 -9.55 2.75 10.05
C ARG A 184 -9.18 3.15 8.63
N ILE A 185 -8.22 2.44 8.04
CA ILE A 185 -7.61 2.82 6.76
C ILE A 185 -7.96 1.80 5.68
N CYS A 186 -8.38 2.30 4.51
CA CYS A 186 -8.42 1.53 3.27
C CYS A 186 -7.19 1.89 2.42
N VAL A 187 -6.39 0.88 2.10
CA VAL A 187 -5.15 1.03 1.33
C VAL A 187 -5.22 0.16 0.10
N ARG A 188 -4.90 0.74 -1.06
CA ARG A 188 -4.70 0.01 -2.31
C ARG A 188 -3.22 -0.22 -2.51
N LEU A 189 -2.82 -1.48 -2.64
CA LEU A 189 -1.49 -1.89 -3.05
C LEU A 189 -1.49 -2.09 -4.56
N HIS A 190 -0.77 -1.23 -5.27
CA HIS A 190 -0.71 -1.27 -6.73
C HIS A 190 0.24 -2.35 -7.24
N GLY A 191 1.34 -2.56 -6.55
CA GLY A 191 2.40 -3.44 -7.01
C GLY A 191 3.75 -3.12 -6.40
N LEU A 192 4.75 -3.86 -6.84
CA LEU A 192 6.14 -3.64 -6.48
C LEU A 192 6.83 -2.76 -7.53
N CYS A 193 7.27 -1.57 -7.13
CA CYS A 193 7.95 -0.64 -8.00
C CYS A 193 9.47 -0.77 -7.86
N LEU A 194 10.18 -0.81 -8.98
CA LEU A 194 11.64 -0.71 -9.01
C LEU A 194 12.03 0.78 -8.95
N VAL A 195 12.77 1.14 -7.91
CA VAL A 195 13.24 2.50 -7.64
C VAL A 195 14.75 2.54 -7.90
N ASN A 196 15.10 3.24 -8.99
CA ASN A 196 16.47 3.59 -9.30
C ASN A 196 16.67 5.05 -8.89
N ASN A 197 17.39 5.28 -7.79
CA ASN A 197 17.78 6.63 -7.41
C ASN A 197 19.04 7.00 -8.21
N LYS A 198 19.04 8.16 -8.87
CA LYS A 198 20.22 8.66 -9.58
C LYS A 198 21.38 8.80 -8.57
N GLY A 199 22.42 7.97 -8.73
CA GLY A 199 23.59 7.93 -7.85
C GLY A 199 23.61 6.78 -6.83
N ASP A 200 22.52 6.01 -6.69
CA ASP A 200 22.58 4.74 -5.95
C ASP A 200 22.98 3.63 -6.93
N ALA A 201 24.03 2.87 -6.60
CA ALA A 201 24.48 1.76 -7.42
C ALA A 201 23.50 0.57 -7.38
N VAL A 202 22.59 0.57 -6.40
CA VAL A 202 21.70 -0.55 -6.11
C VAL A 202 20.25 -0.15 -6.29
N SER A 203 19.56 -0.82 -7.22
CA SER A 203 18.11 -0.72 -7.38
C SER A 203 17.39 -1.23 -6.14
N ARG A 204 16.38 -0.49 -5.66
CA ARG A 204 15.55 -0.89 -4.52
C ARG A 204 14.12 -1.15 -4.96
N PHE A 205 13.43 -2.02 -4.25
CA PHE A 205 12.01 -2.25 -4.45
C PHE A 205 11.18 -1.50 -3.41
N ARG A 206 10.04 -0.96 -3.84
CA ARG A 206 9.07 -0.35 -2.94
C ARG A 206 7.66 -0.80 -3.29
N ILE A 207 6.91 -1.24 -2.28
CA ILE A 207 5.48 -1.51 -2.46
C ILE A 207 4.77 -0.17 -2.71
N GLN A 208 4.35 0.04 -3.96
CA GLN A 208 3.62 1.21 -4.37
C GLN A 208 2.19 1.08 -3.88
N HIS A 209 1.73 2.04 -3.10
CA HIS A 209 0.41 2.03 -2.50
C HIS A 209 -0.26 3.41 -2.57
N GLN A 210 -1.56 3.41 -2.33
CA GLN A 210 -2.38 4.60 -2.19
C GLN A 210 -3.34 4.42 -1.03
N VAL A 211 -3.35 5.37 -0.08
CA VAL A 211 -4.44 5.48 0.89
C VAL A 211 -5.68 5.99 0.17
N ILE A 212 -6.72 5.18 0.12
CA ILE A 212 -7.99 5.49 -0.56
C ILE A 212 -8.87 6.31 0.36
N SER A 213 -9.06 5.81 1.59
CA SER A 213 -9.86 6.48 2.60
C SER A 213 -9.37 6.20 4.02
N ALA A 214 -9.62 7.14 4.91
CA ALA A 214 -9.41 7.00 6.35
C ALA A 214 -10.67 7.43 7.11
N LEU A 215 -11.09 6.62 8.06
CA LEU A 215 -12.15 6.90 9.00
C LEU A 215 -11.53 7.19 10.37
N MET A 216 -11.70 8.43 10.85
CA MET A 216 -11.18 8.89 12.13
C MET A 216 -12.20 8.64 13.24
N ASN A 217 -11.77 7.96 14.31
CA ASN A 217 -12.57 7.69 15.51
C ASN A 217 -12.22 8.65 16.66
#